data_AF-A0A971HW35-F1
#
_entry.id   AF-A0A971HW35-F1
#
_cell.length_a   1.000
_cell.length_b   1.000
_cell.length_c   1.000
_cell.angle_alpha   90.00
_cell.angle_beta   90.00
_cell.angle_gamma   90.00
#
_symmetry.space_group_name_H-M   'P 1'
#
loop_
_entity.id
_entity.type
_entity.pdbx_description
1 polymer ?
#
loop_
_entity_poly.entity_id
_entity_poly.type
_entity_poly.pdbx_seq_one_letter_code
_entity_poly.pdbx_strand_id
1 'polypeptide(L)' 'GTGTAASISPVGSLKYLDADYIVNSRKVGPVSQNLYDNLLKIQYGEIPEPFPGWTVELEGPEDKALSI' A
#
# COMPACT_ATOMS: atom_id res chain seq x y z
N GLY A 1 -9.64 -1.29 -4.44
CA GLY A 1 -9.67 -1.69 -3.02
C GLY A 1 -8.33 -1.41 -2.37
N THR A 2 -8.29 -1.35 -1.05
CA THR A 2 -7.06 -1.21 -0.26
C THR A 2 -7.08 -2.26 0.85
N GLY A 3 -5.90 -2.67 1.33
CA GLY A 3 -5.78 -3.64 2.41
C GLY A 3 -4.34 -4.07 2.63
N THR A 4 -4.00 -4.55 3.84
CA THR A 4 -2.61 -4.87 4.23
C THR A 4 -1.92 -5.84 3.28
N ALA A 5 -2.65 -6.82 2.74
CA ALA A 5 -2.09 -7.80 1.80
C ALA A 5 -1.89 -7.24 0.37
N ALA A 6 -2.60 -6.17 0.01
CA ALA A 6 -2.62 -5.68 -1.37
C ALA A 6 -1.99 -4.29 -1.53
N SER A 7 -1.74 -3.59 -0.43
CA SER A 7 -1.49 -2.15 -0.32
C SER A 7 -2.57 -1.34 -1.06
N ILE A 8 -2.54 -1.33 -2.39
CA ILE A 8 -3.55 -0.75 -3.27
C ILE A 8 -3.85 -1.68 -4.44
N SER A 9 -5.13 -1.99 -4.64
CA SER A 9 -5.63 -2.72 -5.81
C SER A 9 -6.51 -1.83 -6.68
N PRO A 10 -6.03 -1.35 -7.83
CA PRO A 10 -6.83 -0.62 -8.80
C PRO A 10 -7.99 -1.49 -9.31
N VAL A 11 -9.20 -0.91 -9.40
CA VAL A 11 -10.37 -1.60 -9.95
C VAL A 11 -10.37 -1.40 -11.46
N GLY A 12 -10.20 -2.47 -12.23
CA GLY A 12 -10.18 -2.43 -13.70
C GLY A 12 -11.56 -2.55 -14.36
N SER A 13 -12.55 -3.07 -13.65
CA SER A 13 -13.94 -3.17 -14.12
C SER A 13 -14.93 -3.35 -12.98
N LEU A 14 -16.16 -2.90 -13.20
CA LEU A 14 -17.30 -3.08 -12.31
C LEU A 14 -18.44 -3.72 -13.12
N LYS A 15 -19.01 -4.82 -12.62
CA LYS A 15 -20.20 -5.42 -13.21
C LYS A 15 -21.42 -5.03 -12.37
N TYR A 16 -22.44 -4.44 -13.01
CA TYR A 16 -23.67 -4.00 -12.33
C TYR A 16 -24.88 -4.14 -13.25
N LEU A 17 -25.96 -4.77 -12.77
CA LEU A 17 -27.20 -5.04 -13.52
C LEU A 17 -26.95 -5.55 -14.95
N ASP A 18 -26.16 -6.62 -15.07
CA ASP A 18 -25.73 -7.25 -16.34
C ASP A 18 -24.94 -6.36 -17.31
N ALA A 19 -24.57 -5.15 -16.91
CA ALA A 19 -23.64 -4.29 -17.64
C ALA A 19 -22.23 -4.37 -17.07
N ASP A 20 -21.25 -4.50 -17.97
CA ASP A 20 -19.82 -4.42 -17.65
C ASP A 20 -19.31 -2.99 -17.89
N TYR A 21 -18.85 -2.35 -16.81
CA TYR A 21 -18.24 -1.03 -16.83
C TYR A 21 -16.72 -1.19 -16.74
N ILE A 22 -16.01 -0.87 -17.82
CA ILE A 22 -14.54 -0.92 -17.85
C ILE A 22 -13.99 0.41 -17.31
N VAL A 23 -13.14 0.31 -16.28
CA VAL A 23 -12.49 1.47 -15.67
C VAL A 23 -11.09 1.60 -16.22
N ASN A 24 -10.75 2.79 -16.74
CA ASN A 24 -9.42 3.13 -17.25
C ASN A 24 -8.79 2.05 -18.18
N SER A 25 -9.59 1.43 -19.05
CA SER A 25 -9.14 0.32 -19.93
C SER A 25 -8.43 -0.82 -19.18
N ARG A 26 -8.85 -1.13 -17.95
CA ARG A 26 -8.21 -2.12 -17.04
C ARG A 26 -6.75 -1.80 -16.68
N LYS A 27 -6.31 -0.54 -16.86
CA LYS A 27 -4.97 -0.09 -16.48
C LYS A 27 -5.00 0.63 -15.13
N VAL A 28 -3.87 0.61 -14.44
CA VAL A 28 -3.66 1.40 -13.23
C VAL A 28 -3.69 2.89 -13.60
N GLY A 29 -4.46 3.68 -12.84
CA GLY A 29 -4.49 5.13 -13.01
C GLY A 29 -3.32 5.81 -12.29
N PRO A 30 -2.95 7.05 -12.69
CA PRO A 30 -1.79 7.75 -12.13
C PRO A 30 -1.91 8.01 -10.63
N VAL A 31 -3.14 8.26 -10.13
CA VAL A 31 -3.39 8.47 -8.70
C VAL A 31 -3.19 7.18 -7.90
N SER A 32 -3.71 6.05 -8.38
CA SER A 32 -3.55 4.76 -7.70
C SER A 32 -2.09 4.32 -7.67
N GLN A 33 -1.35 4.57 -8.76
CA GLN A 33 0.09 4.28 -8.81
C GLN A 33 0.86 5.15 -7.82
N ASN A 34 0.61 6.47 -7.82
CA ASN A 34 1.28 7.40 -6.93
C ASN A 34 1.05 7.04 -5.44
N LEU A 35 -0.17 6.68 -5.07
CA LEU A 35 -0.48 6.28 -3.70
C LEU A 35 0.24 4.98 -3.32
N TYR A 36 0.36 4.03 -4.26
CA TYR A 36 1.03 2.75 -4.05
C TYR A 36 2.53 2.99 -3.83
N ASP A 37 3.15 3.75 -4.72
CA ASP A 37 4.57 4.05 -4.67
C ASP A 37 4.95 4.79 -3.39
N ASN A 38 4.18 5.81 -3.00
CA ASN A 38 4.48 6.58 -1.79
C ASN A 38 4.29 5.76 -0.51
N LEU A 39 3.22 4.96 -0.42
CA LEU A 39 3.01 4.10 0.74
C LEU A 39 4.14 3.08 0.89
N LEU A 40 4.57 2.48 -0.23
CA LEU A 40 5.66 1.50 -0.25
C LEU A 40 6.99 2.15 0.19
N LYS A 41 7.30 3.34 -0.32
CA LYS A 41 8.50 4.09 0.05
C LYS A 41 8.54 4.45 1.53
N ILE A 42 7.41 4.81 2.14
CA ILE A 42 7.32 5.04 3.59
C ILE A 42 7.58 3.73 4.34
N GLN A 43 6.97 2.61 3.91
CA GLN A 43 7.14 1.31 4.55
C GLN A 43 8.59 0.79 4.52
N TYR A 44 9.31 1.08 3.44
CA TYR A 44 10.74 0.73 3.29
C TYR A 44 11.70 1.79 3.85
N GLY A 45 11.19 2.89 4.42
CA GLY A 45 12.02 3.98 4.95
C GLY A 45 12.78 4.77 3.88
N GLU A 46 12.37 4.69 2.60
CA GLU A 46 12.97 5.43 1.48
C GLU A 46 12.60 6.92 1.49
N ILE A 47 11.43 7.26 2.05
CA ILE A 47 10.97 8.65 2.22
C ILE A 47 10.41 8.84 3.64
N PRO A 48 10.48 10.07 4.19
CA PRO A 48 9.94 10.34 5.52
C PRO A 48 8.43 10.15 5.58
N GLU A 49 7.94 9.69 6.73
CA GLU A 49 6.52 9.63 7.02
C GLU A 49 5.91 11.05 7.08
N PRO A 50 4.70 11.25 6.56
CA PRO A 50 4.06 12.56 6.57
C PRO A 50 3.61 12.99 7.97
N PHE A 51 3.38 12.02 8.86
CA PHE A 51 3.04 12.21 10.27
C PHE A 51 3.77 11.16 11.09
N PRO A 52 4.20 11.49 12.32
CA PRO A 52 4.93 10.56 13.16
C PRO A 52 4.08 9.33 13.52
N GLY A 53 4.71 8.15 13.55
CA GLY A 53 4.16 6.92 14.13
C GLY A 53 3.47 5.97 13.14
N TRP A 54 3.75 6.09 11.83
CA TRP A 54 3.29 5.15 10.81
C TRP A 54 4.19 3.91 10.73
N THR A 55 5.47 4.07 11.03
CA THR A 55 6.45 2.99 11.09
C THR A 55 6.95 2.79 12.51
N VAL A 56 7.16 1.53 12.90
CA VAL A 56 7.81 1.15 14.16
C VAL A 56 9.02 0.29 13.82
N GLU A 57 10.19 0.70 14.31
CA GLU A 57 11.39 -0.11 14.22
C GLU A 57 11.27 -1.28 15.19
N LEU A 58 11.51 -2.49 14.70
CA LEU A 58 11.44 -3.70 15.50
C LEU A 58 12.86 -4.07 15.92
N GLU A 59 13.04 -4.32 17.21
CA GLU A 59 14.28 -4.91 17.73
C GLU A 59 14.59 -6.21 17.00
N GLY A 60 15.85 -6.36 16.59
CA GLY A 60 16.33 -7.58 15.96
C GLY A 60 16.19 -8.79 16.89
N PRO A 61 16.13 -10.01 16.36
CA PRO A 61 16.11 -11.21 17.19
C PRO A 61 17.34 -11.31 18.11
N GLU A 62 18.50 -10.75 17.72
CA GLU A 62 19.67 -10.59 18.59
C GLU A 62 19.46 -9.63 19.77
N ASP A 63 18.76 -8.52 19.58
CA ASP A 63 18.57 -7.49 20.60
C ASP A 63 17.55 -7.93 21.68
N LYS A 64 16.54 -8.71 21.27
CA LYS A 64 15.56 -9.32 22.20
C LYS A 64 16.16 -10.34 23.15
N ALA A 65 17.30 -10.96 22.80
CA ALA A 65 17.97 -11.93 23.66
C ALA A 65 18.79 -11.27 24.78
N LEU A 66 19.13 -9.99 24.64
CA LEU A 66 19.91 -9.21 25.60
C LEU A 66 19.05 -8.36 26.54
N SER A 67 17.75 -8.26 26.28
CA SER A 67 16.77 -7.51 27.09
C SER A 67 15.98 -8.37 28.10
N ILE A 68 16.35 -9.65 28.27
CA ILE A 68 15.79 -10.60 29.25
C ILE A 68 16.69 -10.79 30.47
#